data_AF-A0AAV2DJP1-F1
#
_entry.id   AF-A0AAV2DJP1-F1
#
_cell.length_a   1.000
_cell.length_b   1.000
_cell.length_c   1.000
_cell.angle_alpha   90.00
_cell.angle_beta   90.00
_cell.angle_gamma   90.00
#
_symmetry.space_group_name_H-M   'P 1'
#
loop_
_entity.id
_entity.type
_entity.pdbx_description
1 polymer ?
#
loop_
_entity_poly.entity_id
_entity_poly.type
_entity_poly.pdbx_seq_one_letter_code
_entity_poly.pdbx_strand_id
1 'polypeptide(L)' 'MKPPYPNWYRSDQHCAYHSGVAGHSTEDCRMFKIKVQQMMKAGWLKFEEDPKSPDVSNNPLPTHEN' A
#
# COMPACT_ATOMS: atom_id res chain seq x y z
N MET A 1 -2.32 -19.28 24.76
CA MET A 1 -0.98 -19.12 24.15
C MET A 1 -1.11 -18.10 23.04
N LYS A 2 -0.28 -17.04 23.02
CA LYS A 2 -0.22 -16.11 21.88
C LYS A 2 0.46 -16.85 20.71
N PRO A 3 -0.10 -16.83 19.49
CA PRO A 3 0.62 -17.26 18.30
C PRO A 3 1.97 -16.52 18.18
N PRO A 4 2.99 -17.10 17.52
CA PRO A 4 4.17 -16.34 17.16
C PRO A 4 3.76 -15.28 16.13
N TYR A 5 3.55 -14.04 16.60
CA TYR A 5 3.23 -12.95 15.70
C TYR A 5 4.46 -12.56 14.90
N PRO A 6 4.28 -12.18 13.62
CA PRO A 6 5.34 -11.58 12.83
C PRO A 6 5.90 -10.30 13.49
N ASN A 7 7.14 -9.96 13.17
CA ASN A 7 7.81 -8.76 13.70
C ASN A 7 7.10 -7.43 13.36
N TRP A 8 6.31 -7.40 12.28
CA TRP A 8 5.52 -6.25 11.85
C TRP A 8 4.16 -6.14 12.57
N TYR A 9 3.77 -7.13 13.37
CA TYR A 9 2.49 -7.10 14.06
C TYR A 9 2.49 -6.09 15.21
N ARG A 10 1.53 -5.18 15.20
CA ARG A 10 1.26 -4.14 16.20
C ARG A 10 -0.15 -4.31 16.74
N SER A 11 -0.30 -4.77 17.99
CA SER A 11 -1.62 -5.06 18.59
C SER A 11 -2.48 -3.82 18.87
N ASP A 12 -1.85 -2.66 18.94
CA ASP A 12 -2.49 -1.34 19.10
C ASP A 12 -3.06 -0.80 17.78
N GLN A 13 -2.61 -1.34 16.64
CA GLN A 13 -3.03 -0.91 15.30
C GLN A 13 -4.17 -1.79 14.79
N HIS A 14 -5.12 -1.16 14.09
CA HIS A 14 -6.31 -1.83 13.57
C HIS A 14 -6.53 -1.46 12.11
N CYS A 15 -6.86 -2.46 11.28
CA CYS A 15 -7.02 -2.27 9.84
C CYS A 15 -8.51 -2.19 9.46
N ALA A 16 -8.99 -1.01 9.09
CA ALA A 16 -10.39 -0.80 8.71
C ALA A 16 -10.79 -1.57 7.44
N TYR A 17 -9.85 -1.77 6.51
CA TYR A 17 -10.07 -2.60 5.32
C TYR A 17 -10.39 -4.07 5.66
N HIS A 18 -9.90 -4.55 6.81
CA HIS A 18 -10.20 -5.86 7.36
C HIS A 18 -11.20 -5.80 8.53
N SER A 19 -12.13 -4.84 8.49
CA SER A 19 -13.17 -4.70 9.52
C SER A 19 -12.63 -4.47 10.93
N GLY A 20 -11.48 -3.80 11.06
CA GLY A 20 -10.89 -3.43 12.34
C GLY A 20 -10.04 -4.51 13.00
N VAL A 21 -9.59 -5.53 12.26
CA VAL A 21 -8.69 -6.56 12.82
C VAL A 21 -7.39 -5.93 13.34
N ALA A 22 -7.00 -6.31 14.56
CA ALA A 22 -5.77 -5.85 15.20
C ALA A 22 -4.52 -6.47 14.54
N GLY A 23 -3.49 -5.66 14.31
CA GLY A 23 -2.18 -6.10 13.85
C GLY A 23 -1.43 -5.11 12.96
N HIS A 24 -2.11 -4.35 12.13
CA HIS A 24 -1.52 -3.31 11.28
C HIS A 24 -2.57 -2.23 10.99
N SER A 25 -2.14 -1.03 10.60
CA SER A 25 -3.06 0.05 10.21
C SER A 25 -3.59 -0.16 8.78
N THR A 26 -4.62 0.58 8.39
CA THR A 26 -5.07 0.58 6.99
C THR A 26 -3.98 1.08 6.04
N GLU A 27 -3.14 2.05 6.45
CA GLU A 27 -2.04 2.53 5.61
C GLU A 27 -0.97 1.48 5.37
N ASP A 28 -0.78 0.53 6.29
CA ASP A 28 0.19 -0.57 6.13
C ASP A 28 -0.41 -1.81 5.46
N CYS A 29 -1.71 -1.79 5.16
CA CYS A 29 -2.40 -2.92 4.55
C CYS A 29 -1.98 -3.11 3.09
N ARG A 30 -1.18 -4.15 2.84
CA ARG A 30 -0.72 -4.52 1.49
C ARG A 30 -1.88 -4.80 0.53
N MET A 31 -2.93 -5.49 1.00
CA MET A 31 -4.08 -5.83 0.16
C MET A 31 -4.86 -4.58 -0.25
N PHE A 32 -5.02 -3.63 0.66
CA PHE A 32 -5.62 -2.34 0.37
C PHE A 32 -4.83 -1.58 -0.70
N LYS A 33 -3.50 -1.46 -0.53
CA LYS A 33 -2.61 -0.80 -1.52
C LYS A 33 -2.75 -1.39 -2.91
N ILE A 34 -2.73 -2.72 -3.02
CA ILE A 34 -2.88 -3.41 -4.31
C ILE A 34 -4.26 -3.13 -4.92
N LYS A 35 -5.33 -3.14 -4.11
CA LYS A 35 -6.69 -2.87 -4.60
C LYS A 35 -6.85 -1.44 -5.12
N VAL A 36 -6.31 -0.46 -4.40
CA VAL A 36 -6.26 0.95 -4.83
C VAL A 36 -5.52 1.08 -6.16
N GLN A 37 -4.34 0.44 -6.30
CA GLN A 37 -3.61 0.44 -7.57
C GLN A 37 -4.39 -0.19 -8.73
N GLN A 38 -5.13 -1.29 -8.48
CA GLN A 38 -6.01 -1.89 -9.49
C GLN A 38 -7.15 -0.96 -9.90
N MET A 39 -7.76 -0.27 -8.94
CA MET A 39 -8.81 0.72 -9.22
C MET A 39 -8.28 1.90 -10.03
N MET A 40 -7.05 2.34 -9.76
CA MET A 40 -6.37 3.37 -10.57
C MET A 40 -6.14 2.90 -12.01
N LYS A 41 -5.60 1.69 -12.19
CA LYS A 41 -5.37 1.11 -13.52
C LYS A 41 -6.67 0.90 -14.31
N ALA A 42 -7.77 0.58 -13.63
CA ALA A 42 -9.09 0.47 -14.24
C ALA A 42 -9.75 1.83 -14.52
N GLY A 43 -9.14 2.94 -14.09
CA GLY A 43 -9.68 4.29 -14.25
C GLY A 43 -10.86 4.61 -13.32
N TRP A 44 -11.15 3.75 -12.34
CA TRP A 44 -12.23 3.96 -11.36
C TRP A 44 -11.85 4.95 -10.27
N LEU A 45 -10.55 5.11 -10.04
CA LEU A 45 -9.99 6.02 -9.06
C LEU A 45 -8.89 6.84 -9.74
N LYS A 46 -8.95 8.15 -9.61
CA LYS A 46 -7.89 9.06 -10.04
C LYS A 46 -7.45 9.87 -8.83
N PHE A 47 -6.15 9.97 -8.63
CA PHE A 47 -5.57 10.92 -7.70
C PHE A 47 -5.10 12.10 -8.54
N GLU A 48 -5.39 13.31 -8.08
CA GLU A 48 -4.82 14.49 -8.72
C GLU A 48 -3.33 14.50 -8.39
N GLU A 49 -2.51 14.57 -9.43
CA GLU A 49 -1.07 14.77 -9.27
C GLU A 49 -0.89 16.21 -8.82
N ASP A 50 -0.38 16.42 -7.59
CA ASP A 50 0.10 17.74 -7.21
C ASP A 50 1.23 18.09 -8.19
N PRO A 51 1.18 19.23 -8.90
CA PRO A 51 2.21 19.64 -9.84
C PRO A 51 3.62 19.77 -9.21
N LYS A 52 3.74 19.69 -7.87
CA LYS A 52 5.02 19.62 -7.14
C LYS A 52 5.50 18.21 -6.83
N SER A 53 4.67 17.17 -7.02
CA SER A 53 5.07 15.80 -6.75
C SER A 53 5.88 15.25 -7.93
N PRO A 54 7.08 14.68 -7.68
CA PRO A 54 7.85 14.05 -8.76
C PRO A 54 7.04 12.88 -9.32
N ASP A 55 6.68 13.00 -10.60
CA ASP A 55 5.99 11.95 -11.34
C ASP A 55 6.88 10.69 -11.42
N VAL A 56 6.48 9.66 -10.69
CA VAL A 56 7.18 8.36 -10.63
C VAL A 56 7.08 7.61 -11.96
N SER A 57 6.18 8.02 -12.87
CA SER A 57 6.09 7.48 -14.23
C SER A 57 7.35 7.78 -15.06
N ASN A 58 8.10 8.83 -14.71
CA ASN A 58 9.33 9.23 -15.39
C ASN A 58 10.60 8.60 -14.80
N ASN A 59 10.50 7.58 -13.95
CA ASN A 59 11.68 6.84 -13.49
C ASN A 59 11.89 5.60 -14.37
N PRO A 60 12.69 5.69 -15.46
CA PRO A 60 13.04 4.51 -16.23
C PRO A 60 13.77 3.51 -15.33
N LEU A 61 13.41 2.23 -15.44
CA LEU A 61 14.15 1.17 -14.77
C LEU A 61 15.61 1.21 -15.28
N PRO A 62 16.62 1.13 -14.39
CA PRO A 62 18.00 1.10 -14.83
C PRO A 62 18.21 -0.10 -15.76
N THR A 63 18.66 0.17 -16.99
CA THR A 63 19.08 -0.87 -17.93
C THR A 63 20.33 -1.52 -17.37
N HIS A 64 20.23 -2.80 -17.00
CA HIS A 64 21.39 -3.60 -16.66
C HIS A 64 22.09 -3.97 -17.97
N GLU A 65 23.26 -3.39 -18.24
CA GLU A 65 24.15 -3.87 -19.30
C GLU A 65 24.88 -5.12 -18.80
N ASN A 66 24.96 -6.14 -19.66
CA ASN A 66 25.55 -7.46 -19.38
C ASN A 66 27.05 -7.47 -19.64
#